data_AF-A0A2X3UGS7-F1
#
_entry.id   AF-A0A2X3UGS7-F1
#
_cell.length_a   1.000
_cell.length_b   1.000
_cell.length_c   1.000
_cell.angle_alpha   90.00
_cell.angle_beta   90.00
_cell.angle_gamma   90.00
#
_symmetry.space_group_name_H-M   'P 1'
#
loop_
_entity.id
_entity.type
_entity.pdbx_description
1 polymer ?
#
loop_
_entity_poly.entity_id
_entity_poly.type
_entity_poly.pdbx_seq_one_letter_code
_entity_poly.pdbx_strand_id
1 'polypeptide(L)'
;MVSGGFRLDLLLETARLARSTYYYQLKPLDGHDKDKETKGEIQEIYYENKGNYGYRRITLELRNRGFVVNQKKVQRLMKLLGLSSQIRRKRKYSSYQGEVGKKADNLSDQGWQYQHQYYHQFLEDKGTPNRQCHVRGIVQTMA
;
A
#
# COMPACT_ATOMS: atom_id res chain seq x y z
N MET A 1 39.44 13.55 22.83
CA MET A 1 38.31 13.78 21.90
C MET A 1 38.41 15.23 21.46
N VAL A 2 38.62 15.51 20.17
CA VAL A 2 38.98 16.86 19.69
C VAL A 2 37.75 17.77 19.75
N SER A 3 37.64 18.54 20.83
CA SER A 3 36.67 19.63 21.00
C SER A 3 37.25 20.94 20.45
N GLY A 4 37.64 20.94 19.18
CA GLY A 4 38.01 22.15 18.44
C GLY A 4 36.90 22.47 17.46
N GLY A 5 36.20 23.59 17.63
CA GLY A 5 35.19 24.03 16.67
C GLY A 5 35.86 24.31 15.32
N PHE A 6 35.58 23.49 14.31
CA PHE A 6 36.05 23.74 12.94
C PHE A 6 35.26 24.89 12.30
N ARG A 7 35.95 25.73 11.51
CA ARG A 7 35.27 26.79 10.75
C ARG A 7 34.35 26.16 9.70
N LEU A 8 33.10 26.60 9.67
CA LEU A 8 32.08 26.11 8.73
C LEU A 8 32.55 26.18 7.26
N ASP A 9 33.33 27.19 6.90
CA ASP A 9 33.84 27.38 5.54
C ASP A 9 34.68 26.17 5.07
N LEU A 10 35.58 25.67 5.92
CA LEU A 10 36.44 24.51 5.61
C LEU A 10 35.62 23.22 5.46
N LEU A 11 34.56 23.07 6.27
CA LEU A 11 33.67 21.92 6.21
C LEU A 11 32.85 21.91 4.91
N LEU A 12 32.39 23.08 4.48
CA LEU A 12 31.63 23.23 3.24
C LEU A 12 32.50 23.06 2.00
N GLU A 13 33.74 23.55 2.05
CA GLU A 13 34.73 23.38 0.97
C GLU A 13 35.10 21.89 0.78
N THR A 14 35.40 21.19 1.87
CA THR A 14 35.70 19.74 1.83
C THR A 14 34.50 18.91 1.40
N ALA A 15 33.29 19.28 1.83
CA ALA A 15 32.04 18.64 1.40
C ALA A 15 31.55 19.08 -0.01
N ARG A 16 32.24 20.03 -0.65
CA ARG A 16 31.85 20.64 -1.95
C ARG A 16 30.41 21.15 -1.96
N LEU A 17 29.98 21.78 -0.88
CA LEU A 17 28.63 22.35 -0.72
C LEU A 17 28.67 23.87 -0.67
N ALA A 18 27.71 24.52 -1.33
CA ALA A 18 27.55 25.96 -1.23
C ALA A 18 26.98 26.36 0.14
N ARG A 19 27.43 27.50 0.66
CA ARG A 19 26.97 28.06 1.95
C ARG A 19 25.47 28.32 1.99
N SER A 20 24.89 28.75 0.88
CA SER A 20 23.43 28.92 0.73
C SER A 20 22.67 27.61 0.89
N THR A 21 23.18 26.51 0.30
CA THR A 21 22.59 25.17 0.41
C THR A 21 22.57 24.70 1.86
N TYR A 22 23.67 24.91 2.60
CA TYR A 22 23.75 24.57 4.02
C TYR A 22 22.69 25.28 4.86
N TYR A 23 22.61 26.61 4.78
CA TYR A 23 21.61 27.37 5.55
C TYR A 23 20.18 27.12 5.08
N TYR A 24 19.97 26.79 3.80
CA TYR A 24 18.67 26.37 3.29
C TYR A 24 18.22 25.05 3.92
N GLN A 25 19.14 24.09 4.08
CA GLN A 25 18.88 22.80 4.74
C GLN A 25 18.78 22.92 6.26
N LEU A 26 19.43 23.92 6.86
CA LEU A 26 19.36 24.18 8.30
C LEU A 26 17.97 24.68 8.74
N LYS A 27 17.29 25.47 7.91
CA LYS A 27 15.97 26.07 8.23
C LYS A 27 14.88 25.03 8.55
N PRO A 28 14.72 23.92 7.80
CA PRO A 28 13.81 22.85 8.18
C PRO A 28 14.19 22.11 9.46
N LEU A 29 15.48 22.05 9.81
CA LEU A 29 15.99 21.30 10.96
C LEU A 29 15.77 22.03 12.29
N ASP A 30 15.88 23.36 12.27
CA ASP A 30 15.60 24.23 13.43
C ASP A 30 14.10 24.47 13.66
N GLY A 31 13.26 24.08 12.71
CA GLY A 31 11.82 24.25 12.81
C GLY A 31 11.25 23.36 13.91
N HIS A 32 10.93 23.95 15.07
CA HIS A 32 10.15 23.30 16.12
C HIS A 32 8.93 22.61 15.50
N ASP A 33 8.81 21.29 15.72
CA ASP A 33 7.72 20.51 15.16
C ASP A 33 6.40 20.94 15.80
N LYS A 34 5.66 21.80 15.10
CA LYS A 34 4.34 22.32 15.53
C LYS A 34 3.35 21.21 15.82
N ASP A 35 3.57 20.04 15.23
CA ASP A 35 2.68 18.89 15.36
C ASP A 35 3.13 17.94 16.50
N LYS A 36 4.16 18.29 17.29
CA LYS A 36 4.72 17.42 18.35
C LYS A 36 3.69 17.00 19.40
N GLU A 37 2.86 17.92 19.88
CA GLU A 37 1.80 17.61 20.86
C GLU A 37 0.77 16.65 20.25
N THR A 38 0.28 16.96 19.04
CA THR A 38 -0.68 16.10 18.34
C THR A 38 -0.09 14.71 18.04
N LYS A 39 1.21 14.62 17.73
CA LYS A 39 1.90 13.34 17.51
C LYS A 39 1.96 12.51 18.80
N GLY A 40 2.22 13.14 19.94
CA GLY A 40 2.23 12.48 21.25
C GLY A 40 0.86 11.86 21.57
N GLU A 41 -0.21 12.65 21.47
CA GLU A 41 -1.57 12.18 21.72
C GLU A 41 -2.00 11.05 20.76
N ILE A 42 -1.65 11.15 19.48
CA ILE A 42 -1.91 10.08 18.51
C ILE A 42 -1.21 8.77 18.94
N GLN A 43 0.03 8.86 19.43
CA GLN A 43 0.78 7.69 19.91
C GLN A 43 0.14 7.09 21.16
N GLU A 44 -0.20 7.91 22.15
CA GLU A 44 -0.85 7.46 23.38
C GLU A 44 -2.15 6.72 23.09
N ILE A 45 -3.05 7.34 22.31
CA ILE A 45 -4.32 6.73 21.87
C ILE A 45 -4.05 5.40 21.14
N TYR A 46 -3.05 5.37 20.26
CA TYR A 46 -2.73 4.19 19.49
C TYR A 46 -2.28 3.01 20.39
N TYR A 47 -1.41 3.27 21.36
CA TYR A 47 -0.91 2.24 22.27
C TYR A 47 -1.95 1.79 23.30
N GLU A 48 -2.76 2.72 23.83
CA GLU A 48 -3.90 2.42 24.70
C GLU A 48 -4.87 1.43 24.02
N ASN A 49 -5.12 1.63 22.72
CA ASN A 49 -5.99 0.80 21.92
C ASN A 49 -5.28 -0.41 21.25
N LYS A 50 -4.06 -0.74 21.69
CA LYS A 50 -3.24 -1.87 21.20
C LYS A 50 -3.03 -1.89 19.69
N GLY A 51 -2.98 -0.72 19.06
CA GLY A 51 -2.79 -0.56 17.62
C GLY A 51 -3.98 -0.96 16.74
N ASN A 52 -5.15 -1.22 17.34
CA ASN A 52 -6.36 -1.54 16.56
C ASN A 52 -6.94 -0.32 15.86
N TYR A 53 -6.72 0.88 16.41
CA TYR A 53 -7.35 2.08 15.90
C TYR A 53 -6.59 2.64 14.69
N GLY A 54 -7.36 2.93 13.64
CA GLY A 54 -6.87 3.68 12.48
C GLY A 54 -7.20 5.16 12.61
N TYR A 55 -6.69 5.96 11.68
CA TYR A 55 -6.81 7.43 11.72
C TYR A 55 -8.24 7.92 11.95
N ARG A 56 -9.25 7.23 11.41
CA ARG A 56 -10.67 7.60 11.58
C ARG A 56 -11.15 7.47 13.02
N ARG A 57 -10.75 6.42 13.74
CA ARG A 57 -11.09 6.23 15.16
C ARG A 57 -10.26 7.15 16.05
N ILE A 58 -8.97 7.28 15.76
CA ILE A 58 -8.08 8.20 16.49
C ILE A 58 -8.58 9.65 16.35
N THR A 59 -9.05 10.07 15.17
CA THR A 59 -9.62 11.42 14.99
C THR A 59 -10.86 11.64 15.87
N LEU A 60 -11.71 10.64 16.02
CA LEU A 60 -12.89 10.71 16.87
C LEU A 60 -12.48 10.85 18.35
N GLU A 61 -11.49 10.08 18.77
CA GLU A 61 -11.00 10.09 20.15
C GLU A 61 -10.24 11.36 20.50
N LEU A 62 -9.44 11.88 19.57
CA LEU A 62 -8.84 13.22 19.67
C LEU A 62 -9.92 14.29 19.84
N ARG A 63 -11.02 14.20 19.09
CA ARG A 63 -12.15 15.13 19.23
C ARG A 63 -12.84 15.00 20.59
N ASN A 64 -12.94 13.78 21.13
CA ASN A 64 -13.46 13.55 22.47
C ASN A 64 -12.56 14.14 23.57
N ARG A 65 -11.23 14.14 23.36
CA ARG A 65 -10.24 14.79 24.22
C ARG A 65 -10.15 16.31 24.03
N GLY A 66 -10.96 16.89 23.13
CA GLY A 66 -11.02 18.34 22.88
C GLY A 66 -10.11 18.85 21.75
N PHE A 67 -9.38 17.98 21.06
CA PHE A 67 -8.54 18.37 19.93
C PHE A 67 -9.36 18.51 18.64
N VAL A 68 -9.44 19.72 18.09
CA VAL A 68 -10.08 19.98 16.80
C VAL A 68 -9.07 19.83 15.67
N VAL A 69 -8.78 18.59 15.29
CA VAL A 69 -7.82 18.26 14.22
C VAL A 69 -8.55 17.63 13.03
N ASN A 70 -8.23 18.10 11.82
CA ASN A 70 -8.74 17.50 10.59
C ASN A 70 -8.22 16.06 10.43
N GLN A 71 -9.10 15.12 10.09
CA GLN A 71 -8.76 13.72 9.81
C GLN A 71 -7.60 13.55 8.81
N LYS A 72 -7.47 14.42 7.80
CA LYS A 72 -6.37 14.36 6.81
C LYS A 72 -5.01 14.62 7.46
N LYS A 73 -4.97 15.54 8.45
CA LYS A 73 -3.75 15.85 9.21
C LYS A 73 -3.37 14.66 10.08
N VAL A 74 -4.32 14.05 10.79
CA VAL A 74 -4.10 12.84 11.59
C VAL A 74 -3.55 11.71 10.71
N GLN A 75 -4.15 11.47 9.54
CA GLN A 75 -3.68 10.44 8.61
C GLN A 75 -2.24 10.68 8.15
N ARG A 76 -1.89 11.93 7.81
CA ARG A 76 -0.52 12.31 7.42
C ARG A 76 0.47 12.05 8.58
N LEU A 77 0.12 12.46 9.79
CA LEU A 77 0.95 12.30 10.98
C LEU A 77 1.17 10.83 11.33
N MET A 78 0.11 10.01 11.30
CA MET A 78 0.23 8.57 11.49
C MET A 78 1.17 7.94 10.46
N LYS A 79 1.07 8.33 9.19
CA LYS A 79 1.96 7.83 8.12
C LYS A 79 3.42 8.21 8.37
N LEU A 80 3.68 9.45 8.80
CA LEU A 80 5.03 9.91 9.15
C LEU A 80 5.61 9.13 10.34
N LEU A 81 4.77 8.76 11.31
CA LEU A 81 5.15 7.96 12.47
C LEU A 81 5.20 6.44 12.18
N GLY A 82 4.83 6.00 10.97
CA GLY A 82 4.75 4.57 10.64
C GLY A 82 3.60 3.82 11.33
N LEU A 83 2.63 4.53 11.92
CA LEU A 83 1.51 3.93 12.65
C LEU A 83 0.42 3.51 11.67
N SER A 84 0.00 2.25 11.76
CA SER A 84 -1.11 1.71 10.97
C SER A 84 -2.01 0.83 11.82
N SER A 85 -3.30 0.78 11.48
CA SER A 85 -4.24 -0.09 12.19
C SER A 85 -3.93 -1.55 11.87
N GLN A 86 -3.81 -2.36 12.91
CA GLN A 86 -3.61 -3.79 12.80
C GLN A 86 -4.94 -4.48 12.47
N ILE A 87 -5.33 -4.43 11.19
CA ILE A 87 -6.54 -5.10 10.70
C ILE A 87 -6.21 -6.54 10.31
N ARG A 88 -6.85 -7.51 10.97
CA ARG A 88 -6.81 -8.92 10.54
C ARG A 88 -7.47 -9.03 9.16
N ARG A 89 -6.72 -9.49 8.15
CA ARG A 89 -7.30 -9.77 6.82
C ARG A 89 -8.44 -10.77 6.96
N LYS A 90 -9.66 -10.37 6.61
CA LYS A 90 -10.81 -11.27 6.55
C LYS A 90 -10.60 -12.24 5.39
N ARG A 91 -10.46 -13.53 5.70
CA ARG A 91 -10.45 -14.57 4.66
C ARG A 91 -11.85 -14.66 4.06
N LYS A 92 -11.95 -14.70 2.73
CA LYS A 92 -13.20 -15.06 2.08
C LYS A 92 -13.48 -16.53 2.39
N TYR A 93 -14.72 -16.82 2.78
CA TYR A 93 -15.17 -18.19 2.95
C TYR A 93 -15.10 -18.91 1.60
N SER A 94 -14.53 -20.11 1.59
CA SER A 94 -14.52 -21.01 0.44
C SER A 94 -15.13 -22.32 0.89
N SER A 95 -16.34 -22.63 0.41
CA SER A 95 -16.99 -23.93 0.61
C SER A 95 -16.41 -25.03 -0.29
N TYR A 96 -15.63 -24.64 -1.30
CA TYR A 96 -15.00 -25.57 -2.23
C TYR A 96 -13.93 -26.40 -1.49
N GLN A 97 -14.19 -27.69 -1.34
CA GLN A 97 -13.32 -28.66 -0.67
C GLN A 97 -12.28 -29.29 -1.64
N GLY A 98 -12.22 -28.80 -2.89
CA GLY A 98 -11.50 -29.46 -3.99
C GLY A 98 -12.47 -30.17 -4.95
N GLU A 99 -11.94 -30.82 -5.99
CA GLU A 99 -12.73 -31.70 -6.85
C GLU A 99 -12.97 -33.02 -6.12
N VAL A 100 -14.15 -33.16 -5.51
CA VAL A 100 -14.54 -34.39 -4.83
C VAL A 100 -15.34 -35.25 -5.80
N GLY A 101 -14.76 -36.39 -6.20
CA GLY A 101 -15.39 -37.38 -7.10
C GLY A 101 -15.02 -37.22 -8.58
N LYS A 102 -15.48 -38.17 -9.42
CA LYS A 102 -15.35 -38.07 -10.89
C LYS A 102 -16.38 -37.07 -11.42
N LYS A 103 -15.93 -35.90 -11.85
CA LYS A 103 -16.75 -34.93 -12.56
C LYS A 103 -17.03 -35.49 -13.95
N ALA A 104 -18.29 -35.51 -14.36
CA ALA A 104 -18.65 -35.86 -15.73
C ALA A 104 -18.04 -34.82 -16.69
N ASP A 105 -17.60 -35.27 -17.86
CA ASP A 105 -17.12 -34.37 -18.90
C ASP A 105 -18.21 -33.35 -19.22
N ASN A 106 -17.80 -32.08 -19.33
CA ASN A 106 -18.73 -31.00 -19.61
C ASN A 106 -19.15 -31.08 -21.09
N LEU A 107 -20.19 -31.85 -21.38
CA LEU A 107 -20.77 -32.04 -22.71
C LEU A 107 -21.60 -30.82 -23.18
N SER A 108 -21.81 -29.84 -22.30
CA SER A 108 -22.51 -28.61 -22.65
C SER A 108 -21.51 -27.64 -23.26
N ASP A 109 -21.59 -27.50 -24.58
CA ASP A 109 -20.87 -26.50 -25.34
C ASP A 109 -21.46 -25.12 -24.99
N GLN A 110 -21.09 -24.56 -23.84
CA GLN A 110 -21.45 -23.20 -23.40
C GLN A 110 -20.70 -22.12 -24.21
N GLY A 111 -20.27 -22.46 -25.43
CA GLY A 111 -19.58 -21.62 -26.40
C GLY A 111 -20.49 -20.93 -27.40
N TRP A 112 -21.82 -20.92 -27.22
CA TRP A 112 -22.75 -20.24 -28.15
C TRP A 112 -22.37 -18.75 -28.41
N GLN A 113 -21.75 -18.10 -27.43
CA GLN A 113 -21.24 -16.73 -27.57
C GLN A 113 -19.95 -16.64 -28.42
N TYR A 114 -19.15 -17.71 -28.45
CA TYR A 114 -17.93 -17.84 -29.25
C TYR A 114 -18.18 -18.36 -30.67
N GLN A 115 -19.39 -18.85 -30.98
CA GLN A 115 -19.76 -19.29 -32.33
C GLN A 115 -20.15 -18.12 -33.25
N HIS A 116 -20.42 -16.94 -32.70
CA HIS A 116 -20.79 -15.77 -33.50
C HIS A 116 -19.55 -15.12 -34.12
N GLN A 117 -19.53 -15.06 -35.46
CA GLN A 117 -18.42 -14.50 -36.25
C GLN A 117 -18.02 -13.07 -35.83
N TYR A 118 -18.99 -12.29 -35.31
CA TYR A 118 -18.76 -10.98 -34.71
C TYR A 118 -17.72 -10.99 -33.56
N TYR A 119 -17.73 -12.01 -32.71
CA TYR A 119 -16.88 -12.08 -31.53
C TYR A 119 -15.40 -12.34 -31.89
N HIS A 120 -15.14 -13.10 -32.95
CA HIS A 120 -13.79 -13.32 -33.47
C HIS A 120 -13.19 -12.03 -34.03
N GLN A 121 -13.99 -11.30 -34.81
CA GLN A 121 -13.59 -10.03 -35.41
C GLN A 121 -13.31 -8.96 -34.34
N PHE A 122 -14.13 -8.90 -33.30
CA PHE A 122 -13.93 -8.01 -32.15
C PHE A 122 -12.62 -8.29 -31.38
N LEU A 123 -12.19 -9.56 -31.26
CA LEU A 123 -10.95 -9.94 -30.56
C LEU A 123 -9.69 -9.66 -31.41
N GLU A 124 -9.80 -9.79 -32.74
CA GLU A 124 -8.74 -9.42 -33.68
C GLU A 124 -8.45 -7.91 -33.65
N ASP A 125 -9.51 -7.08 -33.63
CA ASP A 125 -9.41 -5.62 -33.53
C ASP A 125 -8.74 -5.12 -32.23
N LYS A 126 -8.83 -5.91 -31.16
CA LYS A 126 -8.20 -5.59 -29.86
C LYS A 126 -6.76 -6.08 -29.75
N GLY A 127 -6.21 -6.72 -30.78
CA GLY A 127 -4.82 -7.16 -30.83
C GLY A 127 -4.47 -8.20 -29.76
N THR A 128 -5.47 -8.89 -29.21
CA THR A 128 -5.23 -9.97 -28.25
C THR A 128 -4.72 -11.20 -29.00
N PRO A 129 -3.50 -11.70 -28.74
CA PRO A 129 -3.03 -12.90 -29.41
C PRO A 129 -3.95 -14.04 -29.02
N ASN A 130 -4.50 -14.73 -30.03
CA ASN A 130 -5.31 -15.93 -29.88
C ASN A 130 -4.46 -17.01 -29.18
N ARG A 131 -4.43 -16.96 -27.85
CA ARG A 131 -4.00 -18.09 -27.05
C ARG A 131 -5.16 -19.07 -27.10
N GLN A 132 -5.19 -19.85 -28.18
CA GLN A 132 -5.99 -21.06 -28.29
C GLN A 132 -5.91 -21.75 -26.94
N CYS A 133 -7.03 -21.81 -26.23
CA CYS A 133 -7.16 -22.49 -24.95
C CYS A 133 -6.92 -23.99 -25.21
N HIS A 134 -5.66 -24.39 -25.35
CA HIS A 134 -5.28 -25.79 -25.30
C HIS A 134 -5.57 -26.23 -23.87
N VAL A 135 -6.73 -26.85 -23.69
CA VAL A 135 -6.96 -27.79 -22.61
C VAL A 135 -5.83 -28.80 -22.72
N ARG A 136 -4.81 -28.67 -21.87
CA ARG A 136 -3.72 -29.64 -21.79
C ARG A 136 -4.31 -30.94 -21.26
N GLY A 137 -4.71 -31.83 -22.16
CA GLY A 137 -4.86 -33.26 -21.92
C GLY A 137 -3.64 -33.98 -22.49
N ILE A 138 -2.77 -34.46 -21.59
CA ILE A 138 -1.81 -35.55 -21.84
C ILE A 138 -2.70 -36.81 -22.02
N VAL A 139 -2.57 -37.68 -23.03
CA VAL A 139 -1.47 -38.64 -23.26
C VAL A 139 -1.51 -39.19 -24.71
N GLN A 140 -0.34 -39.41 -25.31
CA GLN A 140 -0.10 -40.40 -26.36
C GLN A 140 -0.39 -41.82 -25.85
N THR A 141 -1.07 -42.64 -26.66
CA THR A 141 -0.64 -44.00 -27.10
C THR A 141 -1.83 -44.71 -27.75
N MET A 142 -1.75 -45.06 -29.04
CA MET A 142 -2.20 -46.33 -29.62
C MET A 142 -1.67 -46.47 -31.06
N ALA A 143 -1.08 -47.64 -31.33
CA ALA A 143 -0.59 -48.22 -32.60
C ALA A 143 0.72 -47.68 -33.18
#